data_AF-A0A7V0WVY4-F1
#
_entry.id   AF-A0A7V0WVY4-F1
#
_cell.length_a   1.000
_cell.length_b   1.000
_cell.length_c   1.000
_cell.angle_alpha   90.00
_cell.angle_beta   90.00
_cell.angle_gamma   90.00
#
_symmetry.space_group_name_H-M   'P 1'
#
loop_
_entity.id
_entity.type
_entity.pdbx_description
1 polymer ?
#
loop_
_entity_poly.entity_id
_entity_poly.type
_entity_poly.pdbx_seq_one_letter_code
_entity_poly.pdbx_strand_id
1 'polypeptide(L)'
;MTILQVIHRFDFGGSENHVCDISNALAAKGHRVIVAGGEGRQHKKLAQNVNYIKANTTLLLLPVYVIKLILITKKYNANVIHAHQRLSILAASIAGYLTNTRVIATIHGRAKYDVRSILSRKIPHRLIFVSSKVLEYALKRYPIQNKSVVIPNGINIGEHETNPTPYKICYVSRIDRAHMKMLTLLTTEVMPQLINNFGETHLEIIGDGNQKAELIKMVNELNDKTGRTVCNVLGYSNSVTTSLHSASIVLGVGRVALEAISMGIPVISVNSKRFSGIISASNYEQIKFTNFIDSAAPKPKALLLTSAIKNIFTNFPLAINESRMLKEKAHNDFSMDMVINQLVQLYTNG
;
A
#
# COMPACT_ATOMS: atom_id res chain seq x y z
N MET A 1 -21.40 3.83 15.50
CA MET A 1 -20.80 2.76 16.34
C MET A 1 -19.42 3.16 16.81
N THR A 2 -18.90 2.51 17.85
CA THR A 2 -17.53 2.65 18.35
C THR A 2 -16.63 1.55 17.77
N ILE A 3 -15.55 1.95 17.10
CA ILE A 3 -14.65 1.06 16.35
C ILE A 3 -13.25 1.18 16.94
N LEU A 4 -12.69 0.04 17.37
CA LEU A 4 -11.31 -0.04 17.82
C LEU A 4 -10.43 -0.64 16.71
N GLN A 5 -9.65 0.20 16.04
CA GLN A 5 -8.61 -0.21 15.09
C GLN A 5 -7.35 -0.60 15.86
N VAL A 6 -6.76 -1.76 15.56
CA VAL A 6 -5.58 -2.28 16.27
C VAL A 6 -4.46 -2.59 15.28
N ILE A 7 -3.30 -1.97 15.44
CA ILE A 7 -2.13 -2.16 14.57
C ILE A 7 -0.82 -2.16 15.38
N HIS A 8 0.11 -3.06 15.06
CA HIS A 8 1.27 -3.26 15.93
C HIS A 8 2.32 -2.15 15.79
N ARG A 9 2.70 -1.81 14.56
CA ARG A 9 3.55 -0.64 14.24
C ARG A 9 2.72 0.36 13.46
N PHE A 10 2.86 1.66 13.76
CA PHE A 10 2.06 2.70 13.10
C PHE A 10 2.95 3.78 12.46
N ASP A 11 3.99 3.31 11.75
CA ASP A 11 4.97 4.15 11.06
C ASP A 11 4.73 4.20 9.54
N PHE A 12 5.57 3.61 8.69
CA PHE A 12 5.31 3.62 7.24
C PHE A 12 5.23 2.23 6.62
N GLY A 13 4.18 2.06 5.81
CA GLY A 13 3.88 0.85 5.09
C GLY A 13 2.47 0.88 4.53
N GLY A 14 2.18 -0.07 3.63
CA GLY A 14 0.85 -0.16 3.02
C GLY A 14 -0.25 -0.43 4.04
N SER A 15 0.01 -1.25 5.06
CA SER A 15 -0.96 -1.55 6.13
C SER A 15 -1.20 -0.36 7.05
N GLU A 16 -0.15 0.38 7.38
CA GLU A 16 -0.17 1.55 8.26
C GLU A 16 -0.94 2.70 7.62
N ASN A 17 -0.65 3.00 6.34
CA ASN A 17 -1.40 3.98 5.57
C ASN A 17 -2.88 3.57 5.48
N HIS A 18 -3.17 2.32 5.15
CA HIS A 18 -4.55 1.83 5.07
C HIS A 18 -5.30 2.02 6.40
N VAL A 19 -4.71 1.65 7.54
CA VAL A 19 -5.36 1.84 8.85
C VAL A 19 -5.61 3.31 9.14
N CYS A 20 -4.66 4.19 8.83
CA CYS A 20 -4.86 5.63 8.99
C CYS A 20 -6.04 6.13 8.13
N ASP A 21 -6.06 5.78 6.85
CA ASP A 21 -7.07 6.26 5.91
C ASP A 21 -8.47 5.77 6.27
N ILE A 22 -8.63 4.46 6.56
CA ILE A 22 -9.95 3.95 6.95
C ILE A 22 -10.40 4.53 8.29
N SER A 23 -9.47 4.82 9.22
CA SER A 23 -9.83 5.41 10.52
C SER A 23 -10.39 6.82 10.33
N ASN A 24 -9.73 7.61 9.48
CA ASN A 24 -10.18 8.96 9.14
C ASN A 24 -11.51 8.93 8.39
N ALA A 25 -11.67 8.04 7.41
CA ALA A 25 -12.89 7.93 6.63
C ALA A 25 -14.08 7.41 7.46
N LEU A 26 -13.88 6.44 8.35
CA LEU A 26 -14.91 5.98 9.30
C LEU A 26 -15.33 7.11 10.26
N ALA A 27 -14.37 7.90 10.75
CA ALA A 27 -14.66 9.04 11.62
C ALA A 27 -15.43 10.13 10.88
N ALA A 28 -15.11 10.39 9.61
CA ALA A 28 -15.84 11.31 8.75
C ALA A 28 -17.29 10.87 8.49
N LYS A 29 -17.57 9.56 8.49
CA LYS A 29 -18.95 9.01 8.46
C LYS A 29 -19.64 9.02 9.83
N GLY A 30 -19.10 9.72 10.83
CA GLY A 30 -19.72 9.89 12.15
C GLY A 30 -19.53 8.72 13.11
N HIS A 31 -18.62 7.78 12.83
CA HIS A 31 -18.29 6.73 13.79
C HIS A 31 -17.27 7.20 14.83
N ARG A 32 -17.36 6.67 16.04
CA ARG A 32 -16.35 6.92 17.09
C ARG A 32 -15.18 5.98 16.88
N VAL A 33 -14.05 6.49 16.39
CA VAL A 33 -12.89 5.66 16.05
C VAL A 33 -11.78 5.83 17.10
N ILE A 34 -11.26 4.70 17.57
CA ILE A 34 -10.10 4.62 18.44
C ILE A 34 -9.04 3.80 17.70
N VAL A 35 -7.80 4.31 17.63
CA VAL A 35 -6.66 3.58 17.07
C VAL A 35 -5.72 3.21 18.22
N ALA A 36 -5.63 1.91 18.52
CA ALA A 36 -4.62 1.37 19.42
C ALA A 36 -3.44 0.85 18.59
N GLY A 37 -2.30 1.53 18.66
CA GLY A 37 -1.12 1.05 17.93
C GLY A 37 0.21 1.59 18.39
N GLY A 38 1.28 1.04 17.85
CA GLY A 38 2.64 1.39 18.25
C GLY A 38 3.08 2.78 17.84
N GLU A 39 4.26 3.16 18.33
CA GLU A 39 4.97 4.36 17.87
C GLU A 39 5.13 4.37 16.34
N GLY A 40 5.17 5.58 15.79
CA GLY A 40 5.36 5.80 14.36
C GLY A 40 4.62 7.03 13.87
N ARG A 41 4.98 7.49 12.67
CA ARG A 41 4.56 8.80 12.17
C ARG A 41 3.09 8.87 11.68
N GLN A 42 2.36 7.76 11.49
CA GLN A 42 0.97 7.82 11.04
C GLN A 42 0.02 8.48 12.04
N HIS A 43 0.28 8.38 13.35
CA HIS A 43 -0.66 8.95 14.32
C HIS A 43 -0.85 10.47 14.13
N LYS A 44 0.17 11.15 13.56
CA LYS A 44 0.12 12.58 13.22
C LYS A 44 -0.81 12.90 12.05
N LYS A 45 -1.22 11.90 11.26
CA LYS A 45 -2.12 12.02 10.12
C LYS A 45 -3.56 11.64 10.45
N LEU A 46 -3.82 11.19 11.68
CA LEU A 46 -5.16 10.92 12.13
C LEU A 46 -5.94 12.23 12.25
N ALA A 47 -7.20 12.21 11.84
CA ALA A 47 -8.11 13.34 12.01
C ALA A 47 -8.31 13.63 13.51
N GLN A 48 -8.62 14.89 13.84
CA GLN A 48 -8.76 15.34 15.24
C GLN A 48 -9.81 14.55 16.04
N ASN A 49 -10.82 14.03 15.37
CA ASN A 49 -11.89 13.22 15.96
C ASN A 49 -11.57 11.72 16.06
N VAL A 50 -10.34 11.30 15.71
CA VAL A 50 -9.85 9.93 15.91
C VAL A 50 -8.96 9.87 17.15
N ASN A 51 -9.34 9.04 18.13
CA ASN A 51 -8.59 8.92 19.36
C ASN A 51 -7.43 7.93 19.19
N TYR A 52 -6.20 8.42 19.24
CA TYR A 52 -5.01 7.56 19.23
C TYR A 52 -4.59 7.15 20.65
N ILE A 53 -4.32 5.86 20.84
CA ILE A 53 -3.78 5.31 22.08
C ILE A 53 -2.54 4.51 21.74
N LYS A 54 -1.39 4.97 22.25
CA LYS A 54 -0.14 4.23 22.12
C LYS A 54 -0.26 2.84 22.75
N ALA A 55 -0.12 1.81 21.94
CA ALA A 55 -0.21 0.41 22.33
C ALA A 55 0.75 -0.43 21.46
N ASN A 56 2.06 -0.26 21.66
CA ASN A 56 3.07 -1.22 21.18
C ASN A 56 3.49 -2.16 22.30
N THR A 57 3.87 -3.37 21.89
CA THR A 57 4.47 -4.37 22.76
C THR A 57 5.32 -5.35 21.93
N THR A 58 6.07 -6.24 22.56
CA THR A 58 6.70 -7.38 21.86
C THR A 58 5.84 -8.64 22.02
N LEU A 59 6.14 -9.70 21.26
CA LEU A 59 5.44 -10.98 21.41
C LEU A 59 5.57 -11.57 22.83
N LEU A 60 6.71 -11.34 23.49
CA LEU A 60 6.95 -11.77 24.88
C LEU A 60 5.98 -11.11 25.87
N LEU A 61 5.51 -9.91 25.54
CA LEU A 61 4.59 -9.12 26.35
C LEU A 61 3.17 -9.17 25.77
N LEU A 62 2.81 -10.28 25.09
CA LEU A 62 1.47 -10.52 24.57
C LEU A 62 0.38 -10.47 25.67
N PRO A 63 0.54 -11.08 26.86
CA PRO A 63 -0.47 -10.99 27.91
C PRO A 63 -0.74 -9.54 28.34
N VAL A 64 0.31 -8.74 28.50
CA VAL A 64 0.21 -7.31 28.83
C VAL A 64 -0.53 -6.57 27.72
N TYR A 65 -0.27 -6.90 26.46
CA TYR A 65 -0.97 -6.30 25.33
C TYR A 65 -2.45 -6.64 25.31
N VAL A 66 -2.78 -7.91 25.54
CA VAL A 66 -4.17 -8.38 25.62
C VAL A 66 -4.90 -7.65 26.74
N ILE A 67 -4.32 -7.56 27.95
CA ILE A 67 -4.91 -6.81 29.07
C ILE A 67 -5.15 -5.35 28.67
N LYS A 68 -4.15 -4.71 28.05
CA LYS A 68 -4.29 -3.33 27.58
C LYS A 68 -5.44 -3.18 26.58
N LEU A 69 -5.56 -4.09 25.61
CA LEU A 69 -6.66 -4.07 24.65
C LEU A 69 -8.02 -4.31 25.32
N ILE A 70 -8.12 -5.22 26.29
CA ILE A 70 -9.34 -5.42 27.09
C ILE A 70 -9.75 -4.12 27.80
N LEU A 71 -8.80 -3.44 28.46
CA LEU A 71 -9.04 -2.18 29.16
C LEU A 71 -9.52 -1.08 28.20
N ILE A 72 -8.91 -0.96 27.02
CA ILE A 72 -9.33 -0.02 25.98
C ILE A 72 -10.74 -0.37 25.47
N THR A 73 -10.97 -1.62 25.10
CA THR A 73 -12.28 -2.10 24.61
C THR A 73 -13.40 -1.77 25.59
N LYS A 74 -13.20 -2.04 26.89
CA LYS A 74 -14.18 -1.72 27.94
C LYS A 74 -14.33 -0.22 28.17
N LYS A 75 -13.23 0.53 28.29
CA LYS A 75 -13.25 1.99 28.53
C LYS A 75 -14.06 2.74 27.47
N TYR A 76 -13.95 2.32 26.21
CA TYR A 76 -14.63 3.00 25.10
C TYR A 76 -15.92 2.31 24.66
N ASN A 77 -16.33 1.20 25.29
CA ASN A 77 -17.47 0.40 24.87
C ASN A 77 -17.42 0.07 23.37
N ALA A 78 -16.29 -0.48 22.91
CA ALA A 78 -16.10 -0.76 21.49
C ALA A 78 -17.11 -1.83 21.02
N ASN A 79 -17.82 -1.54 19.92
CA ASN A 79 -18.74 -2.49 19.30
C ASN A 79 -17.98 -3.53 18.48
N VAL A 80 -16.86 -3.12 17.87
CA VAL A 80 -16.02 -3.98 17.03
C VAL A 80 -14.54 -3.66 17.25
N ILE A 81 -13.72 -4.71 17.27
CA ILE A 81 -12.26 -4.63 17.21
C ILE A 81 -11.83 -5.05 15.81
N HIS A 82 -11.22 -4.13 15.06
CA HIS A 82 -10.68 -4.40 13.73
C HIS A 82 -9.14 -4.40 13.78
N ALA A 83 -8.54 -5.56 13.54
CA ALA A 83 -7.12 -5.77 13.77
C ALA A 83 -6.32 -6.01 12.48
N HIS A 84 -5.10 -5.47 12.46
CA HIS A 84 -4.19 -5.51 11.32
C HIS A 84 -2.80 -5.95 11.78
N GLN A 85 -2.12 -6.76 10.96
CA GLN A 85 -0.80 -7.36 11.26
C GLN A 85 -0.86 -8.48 12.31
N ARG A 86 -0.03 -9.51 12.14
CA ARG A 86 -0.02 -10.75 12.93
C ARG A 86 -0.22 -10.57 14.45
N LEU A 87 0.61 -9.75 15.10
CA LEU A 87 0.61 -9.65 16.57
C LEU A 87 -0.68 -9.01 17.10
N SER A 88 -1.14 -7.95 16.44
CA SER A 88 -2.40 -7.28 16.78
C SER A 88 -3.60 -8.17 16.49
N ILE A 89 -3.61 -8.92 15.38
CA ILE A 89 -4.69 -9.88 15.10
C ILE A 89 -4.79 -10.92 16.22
N LEU A 90 -3.66 -11.47 16.67
CA LEU A 90 -3.65 -12.43 17.77
C LEU A 90 -4.15 -11.81 19.08
N ALA A 91 -3.62 -10.65 19.46
CA ALA A 91 -3.98 -10.00 20.72
C ALA A 91 -5.45 -9.54 20.74
N ALA A 92 -5.92 -8.93 19.65
CA ALA A 92 -7.30 -8.51 19.48
C ALA A 92 -8.28 -9.69 19.47
N SER A 93 -7.88 -10.82 18.89
CA SER A 93 -8.67 -12.05 18.97
C SER A 93 -8.91 -12.47 20.42
N ILE A 94 -7.85 -12.56 21.22
CA ILE A 94 -7.96 -12.96 22.63
C ILE A 94 -8.76 -11.91 23.42
N ALA A 95 -8.45 -10.62 23.24
CA ALA A 95 -9.15 -9.54 23.93
C ALA A 95 -10.64 -9.53 23.61
N GLY A 96 -11.02 -9.61 22.34
CA GLY A 96 -12.42 -9.62 21.90
C GLY A 96 -13.18 -10.86 22.39
N TYR A 97 -12.54 -12.03 22.42
CA TYR A 97 -13.13 -13.23 23.03
C TYR A 97 -13.45 -13.01 24.52
N LEU A 98 -12.50 -12.45 25.28
CA LEU A 98 -12.66 -12.22 26.72
C LEU A 98 -13.62 -11.07 27.06
N THR A 99 -13.86 -10.13 26.14
CA THR A 99 -14.80 -9.03 26.32
C THR A 99 -16.15 -9.26 25.63
N ASN A 100 -16.35 -10.43 25.00
CA ASN A 100 -17.48 -10.70 24.13
C ASN A 100 -17.71 -9.61 23.07
N THR A 101 -16.61 -9.07 22.52
CA THR A 101 -16.63 -8.03 21.49
C THR A 101 -16.30 -8.64 20.14
N ARG A 102 -17.04 -8.25 19.11
CA ARG A 102 -16.84 -8.73 17.75
C ARG A 102 -15.43 -8.40 17.25
N VAL A 103 -14.77 -9.37 16.64
CA VAL A 103 -13.41 -9.22 16.08
C VAL A 103 -13.40 -9.43 14.59
N ILE A 104 -12.79 -8.51 13.87
CA ILE A 104 -12.53 -8.59 12.43
C ILE A 104 -11.03 -8.42 12.22
N ALA A 105 -10.46 -9.15 11.26
CA ALA A 105 -9.04 -9.06 10.96
C ALA A 105 -8.79 -8.88 9.46
N THR A 106 -7.91 -7.95 9.10
CA THR A 106 -7.49 -7.73 7.71
C THR A 106 -6.11 -8.33 7.43
N ILE A 107 -6.03 -9.12 6.35
CA ILE A 107 -4.85 -9.85 5.89
C ILE A 107 -4.25 -9.14 4.67
N HIS A 108 -3.12 -8.45 4.89
CA HIS A 108 -2.55 -7.49 3.93
C HIS A 108 -1.68 -8.09 2.82
N GLY A 109 -1.20 -9.33 2.97
CA GLY A 109 -0.44 -9.96 1.87
C GLY A 109 0.44 -11.15 2.26
N ARG A 110 0.73 -11.34 3.54
CA ARG A 110 1.47 -12.51 4.02
C ARG A 110 0.54 -13.40 4.83
N ALA A 111 -0.47 -14.00 4.20
CA ALA A 111 -1.45 -14.84 4.90
C ALA A 111 -0.80 -15.92 5.80
N LYS A 112 0.28 -16.58 5.34
CA LYS A 112 1.06 -17.54 6.17
C LYS A 112 1.58 -16.93 7.47
N TYR A 113 1.89 -15.63 7.46
CA TYR A 113 2.39 -14.90 8.61
C TYR A 113 1.26 -14.31 9.45
N ASP A 114 0.33 -13.60 8.83
CA ASP A 114 -0.73 -12.83 9.50
C ASP A 114 -1.72 -13.74 10.25
N VAL A 115 -2.09 -14.88 9.67
CA VAL A 115 -2.97 -15.88 10.29
C VAL A 115 -2.24 -17.15 10.68
N ARG A 116 -0.97 -17.04 11.12
CA ARG A 116 -0.16 -18.20 11.53
C ARG A 116 -0.75 -18.94 12.74
N SER A 117 -1.33 -18.24 13.71
CA SER A 117 -1.90 -18.84 14.92
C SER A 117 -3.29 -19.42 14.66
N ILE A 118 -3.61 -20.54 15.32
CA ILE A 118 -4.98 -21.11 15.31
C ILE A 118 -5.98 -20.09 15.85
N LEU A 119 -5.62 -19.34 16.89
CA LEU A 119 -6.50 -18.34 17.50
C LEU A 119 -6.82 -17.20 16.51
N SER A 120 -5.79 -16.68 15.83
CA SER A 120 -5.92 -15.66 14.77
C SER A 120 -6.77 -16.14 13.58
N ARG A 121 -6.95 -17.46 13.41
CA ARG A 121 -7.85 -18.03 12.41
C ARG A 121 -9.25 -18.25 12.96
N LYS A 122 -9.38 -18.86 14.14
CA LYS A 122 -10.67 -19.35 14.67
C LYS A 122 -11.52 -18.24 15.28
N ILE A 123 -10.92 -17.33 16.05
CA ILE A 123 -11.67 -16.36 16.85
C ILE A 123 -12.25 -15.19 16.05
N PRO A 124 -11.53 -14.57 15.08
CA PRO A 124 -12.14 -13.51 14.28
C PRO A 124 -13.43 -13.99 13.61
N HIS A 125 -14.47 -13.16 13.73
CA HIS A 125 -15.79 -13.42 13.18
C HIS A 125 -15.78 -13.31 11.66
N ARG A 126 -14.93 -12.42 11.13
CA ARG A 126 -14.66 -12.23 9.71
C ARG A 126 -13.17 -11.98 9.47
N LEU A 127 -12.69 -12.48 8.33
CA LEU A 127 -11.33 -12.29 7.83
C LEU A 127 -11.41 -11.56 6.50
N ILE A 128 -10.85 -10.36 6.45
CA ILE A 128 -10.76 -9.55 5.23
C ILE A 128 -9.45 -9.87 4.53
N PHE A 129 -9.49 -10.07 3.23
CA PHE A 129 -8.33 -10.23 2.38
C PHE A 129 -8.26 -9.09 1.37
N VAL A 130 -7.10 -8.44 1.26
CA VAL A 130 -6.94 -7.26 0.39
C VAL A 130 -6.93 -7.58 -1.10
N SER A 131 -6.80 -8.86 -1.47
CA SER A 131 -7.02 -9.32 -2.83
C SER A 131 -7.42 -10.79 -2.89
N SER A 132 -8.05 -11.16 -4.00
CA SER A 132 -8.44 -12.55 -4.29
C SER A 132 -7.25 -13.50 -4.30
N LYS A 133 -6.06 -13.06 -4.74
CA LYS A 133 -4.85 -13.89 -4.69
C LYS A 133 -4.42 -14.22 -3.26
N VAL A 134 -4.50 -13.25 -2.34
CA VAL A 134 -4.13 -13.48 -0.93
C VAL A 134 -5.11 -14.47 -0.29
N LEU A 135 -6.40 -14.36 -0.62
CA LEU A 135 -7.42 -15.31 -0.21
C LEU A 135 -7.15 -16.71 -0.77
N GLU A 136 -6.96 -16.85 -2.09
CA GLU A 136 -6.65 -18.13 -2.76
C GLU A 136 -5.46 -18.84 -2.10
N TYR A 137 -4.40 -18.08 -1.80
CA TYR A 137 -3.22 -18.61 -1.12
C TYR A 137 -3.51 -19.08 0.32
N ALA A 138 -4.40 -18.40 1.04
CA ALA A 138 -4.79 -18.75 2.40
C ALA A 138 -5.67 -20.02 2.43
N LEU A 139 -6.64 -20.13 1.51
CA LEU A 139 -7.57 -21.25 1.43
C LEU A 139 -6.89 -22.58 1.09
N LYS A 140 -5.80 -22.55 0.31
CA LYS A 140 -4.95 -23.73 0.08
C LYS A 140 -4.35 -24.33 1.35
N ARG A 141 -4.38 -23.62 2.48
CA ARG A 141 -3.72 -24.00 3.74
C ARG A 141 -4.67 -24.12 4.92
N TYR A 142 -5.78 -23.38 4.90
CA TYR A 142 -6.63 -23.22 6.06
C TYR A 142 -8.12 -23.26 5.66
N PRO A 143 -8.95 -24.02 6.40
CA PRO A 143 -10.40 -24.06 6.16
C PRO A 143 -11.08 -22.84 6.81
N ILE A 144 -10.98 -21.68 6.16
CA ILE A 144 -11.50 -20.39 6.66
C ILE A 144 -12.48 -19.72 5.70
N GLN A 145 -12.95 -20.44 4.67
CA GLN A 145 -13.78 -19.91 3.59
C GLN A 145 -15.05 -19.22 4.09
N ASN A 146 -15.76 -19.85 5.03
CA ASN A 146 -17.06 -19.41 5.55
C ASN A 146 -17.07 -18.03 6.23
N LYS A 147 -15.90 -17.48 6.56
CA LYS A 147 -15.75 -16.16 7.19
C LYS A 147 -14.83 -15.22 6.44
N SER A 148 -14.36 -15.63 5.26
CA SER A 148 -13.44 -14.85 4.46
C SER A 148 -14.20 -13.95 3.49
N VAL A 149 -13.77 -12.71 3.37
CA VAL A 149 -14.29 -11.74 2.40
C VAL A 149 -13.12 -11.01 1.75
N VAL A 150 -13.26 -10.64 0.49
CA VAL A 150 -12.29 -9.77 -0.19
C VAL A 150 -12.78 -8.35 -0.09
N ILE A 151 -12.03 -7.50 0.60
CA ILE A 151 -12.24 -6.04 0.61
C ILE A 151 -10.85 -5.44 0.34
N PRO A 152 -10.66 -4.75 -0.78
CA PRO A 152 -9.36 -4.21 -1.12
C PRO A 152 -8.99 -3.02 -0.23
N ASN A 153 -7.73 -2.59 -0.33
CA ASN A 153 -7.33 -1.33 0.31
C ASN A 153 -8.00 -0.16 -0.41
N GLY A 154 -8.74 0.65 0.34
CA GLY A 154 -9.32 1.89 -0.18
C GLY A 154 -8.25 2.91 -0.51
N ILE A 155 -8.51 3.70 -1.55
CA ILE A 155 -7.71 4.86 -1.93
C ILE A 155 -8.59 6.12 -1.94
N ASN A 156 -7.99 7.24 -1.54
CA ASN A 156 -8.61 8.54 -1.71
C ASN A 156 -8.38 8.98 -3.15
N ILE A 157 -9.47 9.13 -3.90
CA ILE A 157 -9.41 9.51 -5.30
C ILE A 157 -9.55 11.02 -5.34
N GLY A 158 -8.46 11.70 -5.66
CA GLY A 158 -8.49 13.14 -5.86
C GLY A 158 -9.12 13.48 -7.20
N GLU A 159 -9.90 14.57 -7.24
CA GLU A 159 -10.38 15.18 -8.48
C GLU A 159 -9.30 15.96 -9.22
N HIS A 160 -8.11 16.09 -8.62
CA HIS A 160 -7.02 16.89 -9.17
C HIS A 160 -6.59 16.40 -10.55
N GLU A 161 -6.57 17.33 -11.50
CA GLU A 161 -5.98 17.11 -12.81
C GLU A 161 -4.47 16.88 -12.68
N THR A 162 -3.95 15.95 -13.48
CA THR A 162 -2.51 15.73 -13.59
C THR A 162 -1.92 16.71 -14.58
N ASN A 163 -0.71 17.19 -14.29
CA ASN A 163 0.04 18.06 -15.19
C ASN A 163 1.41 17.43 -15.44
N PRO A 164 1.47 16.39 -16.30
CA PRO A 164 2.67 15.58 -16.46
C PRO A 164 3.79 16.41 -17.07
N THR A 165 4.94 16.44 -16.38
CA THR A 165 6.18 16.94 -16.95
C THR A 165 6.70 15.91 -17.95
N PRO A 166 7.06 16.32 -19.19
CA PRO A 166 7.57 15.41 -20.20
C PRO A 166 8.70 14.52 -19.66
N TYR A 167 8.62 13.23 -19.97
CA TYR A 167 9.64 12.23 -19.64
C TYR A 167 10.01 12.10 -18.15
N LYS A 168 9.16 12.60 -17.25
CA LYS A 168 9.32 12.45 -15.81
C LYS A 168 8.87 11.08 -15.33
N ILE A 169 9.77 10.37 -14.66
CA ILE A 169 9.56 9.05 -14.07
C ILE A 169 9.56 9.21 -12.55
N CYS A 170 8.54 8.66 -11.89
CA CYS A 170 8.51 8.56 -10.43
C CYS A 170 8.64 7.10 -10.01
N TYR A 171 9.57 6.80 -9.12
CA TYR A 171 9.72 5.49 -8.49
C TYR A 171 9.56 5.60 -6.97
N VAL A 172 8.55 4.92 -6.43
CA VAL A 172 8.27 4.95 -4.98
C VAL A 172 8.56 3.58 -4.38
N SER A 173 9.51 3.53 -3.45
CA SER A 173 9.86 2.27 -2.78
C SER A 173 10.58 2.51 -1.45
N ARG A 174 10.75 1.44 -0.66
CA ARG A 174 11.72 1.47 0.45
C ARG A 174 13.13 1.47 -0.12
N ILE A 175 14.06 2.16 0.52
CA ILE A 175 15.48 2.17 0.12
C ILE A 175 16.26 1.22 1.05
N ASP A 176 16.04 -0.08 0.83
CA ASP A 176 16.72 -1.16 1.55
C ASP A 176 17.47 -2.10 0.60
N ARG A 177 18.25 -3.04 1.16
CA ARG A 177 19.05 -4.00 0.37
C ARG A 177 18.26 -4.76 -0.70
N ALA A 178 16.97 -5.04 -0.45
CA ALA A 178 16.16 -5.77 -1.41
C ALA A 178 15.75 -4.89 -2.60
N HIS A 179 15.52 -3.59 -2.37
CA HIS A 179 15.12 -2.63 -3.41
C HIS A 179 16.31 -1.99 -4.12
N MET A 180 17.49 -1.98 -3.50
CA MET A 180 18.72 -1.47 -4.12
C MET A 180 19.01 -2.11 -5.46
N LYS A 181 18.71 -3.39 -5.66
CA LYS A 181 18.87 -4.05 -6.98
C LYS A 181 18.10 -3.35 -8.10
N MET A 182 16.89 -2.89 -7.81
CA MET A 182 16.05 -2.18 -8.78
C MET A 182 16.54 -0.74 -8.98
N LEU A 183 16.91 -0.08 -7.89
CA LEU A 183 17.42 1.30 -7.90
C LEU A 183 18.73 1.38 -8.70
N THR A 184 19.66 0.46 -8.47
CA THR A 184 20.89 0.33 -9.26
C THR A 184 20.57 0.10 -10.73
N LEU A 185 19.71 -0.87 -11.06
CA LEU A 185 19.29 -1.13 -12.46
C LEU A 185 18.74 0.16 -13.12
N LEU A 186 17.91 0.91 -12.41
CA LEU A 186 17.37 2.19 -12.90
C LEU A 186 18.48 3.20 -13.16
N THR A 187 19.35 3.44 -12.19
CA THR A 187 20.35 4.51 -12.28
C THR A 187 21.53 4.19 -13.20
N THR A 188 21.96 2.92 -13.27
CA THR A 188 23.19 2.55 -14.00
C THR A 188 22.95 2.02 -15.40
N GLU A 189 21.78 1.45 -15.69
CA GLU A 189 21.51 0.82 -16.98
C GLU A 189 20.34 1.45 -17.74
N VAL A 190 19.24 1.77 -17.06
CA VAL A 190 18.02 2.27 -17.71
C VAL A 190 18.11 3.77 -18.00
N MET A 191 18.40 4.59 -16.98
CA MET A 191 18.46 6.05 -17.13
C MET A 191 19.45 6.51 -18.22
N PRO A 192 20.70 5.98 -18.31
CA PRO A 192 21.61 6.37 -19.39
C PRO A 192 21.03 6.12 -20.79
N GLN A 193 20.34 4.99 -21.00
CA GLN A 193 19.69 4.68 -22.28
C GLN A 193 18.48 5.55 -22.58
N LEU A 194 17.76 5.98 -21.56
CA LEU A 194 16.61 6.87 -21.71
C LEU A 194 17.07 8.30 -22.02
N ILE A 195 18.07 8.81 -21.31
CA ILE A 195 18.63 10.15 -21.53
C ILE A 195 19.16 10.30 -22.96
N ASN A 196 19.83 9.28 -23.50
CA ASN A 196 20.33 9.31 -24.88
C ASN A 196 19.21 9.39 -25.94
N ASN A 197 18.03 8.83 -25.65
CA ASN A 197 16.91 8.79 -26.59
C ASN A 197 15.86 9.89 -26.34
N PHE A 198 15.78 10.36 -25.11
CA PHE A 198 14.80 11.31 -24.58
C PHE A 198 15.55 12.27 -23.65
N GLY A 199 16.17 13.29 -24.25
CA GLY A 199 17.16 14.16 -23.62
C GLY A 199 16.70 14.86 -22.33
N GLU A 200 15.39 15.05 -22.16
CA GLU A 200 14.78 15.69 -20.98
C GLU A 200 14.34 14.70 -19.89
N THR A 201 14.66 13.40 -20.02
CA THR A 201 14.29 12.39 -19.02
C THR A 201 14.76 12.79 -17.63
N HIS A 202 13.86 12.63 -16.65
CA HIS A 202 14.12 12.88 -15.24
C HIS A 202 13.52 11.77 -14.36
N LEU A 203 14.25 11.35 -13.33
CA LEU A 203 13.82 10.32 -12.38
C LEU A 203 13.75 10.86 -10.95
N GLU A 204 12.55 10.87 -10.37
CA GLU A 204 12.35 11.11 -8.94
C GLU A 204 12.20 9.78 -8.20
N ILE A 205 13.05 9.58 -7.19
CA ILE A 205 12.99 8.44 -6.28
C ILE A 205 12.46 8.93 -4.93
N ILE A 206 11.33 8.37 -4.52
CA ILE A 206 10.65 8.71 -3.27
C ILE A 206 10.70 7.49 -2.35
N GLY A 207 11.26 7.68 -1.17
CA GLY A 207 11.54 6.56 -0.28
C GLY A 207 12.58 6.85 0.76
N ASP A 208 12.66 5.97 1.75
CA ASP A 208 13.67 6.05 2.79
C ASP A 208 14.14 4.66 3.20
N GLY A 209 15.30 4.60 3.84
CA GLY A 209 15.86 3.36 4.37
C GLY A 209 17.38 3.40 4.51
N ASN A 210 17.91 2.29 5.03
CA ASN A 210 19.31 2.15 5.42
C ASN A 210 20.31 2.12 4.24
N GLN A 211 19.84 2.18 2.99
CA GLN A 211 20.70 2.25 1.81
C GLN A 211 20.61 3.61 1.10
N LYS A 212 19.92 4.60 1.70
CA LYS A 212 19.73 5.92 1.10
C LYS A 212 21.04 6.65 0.79
N ALA A 213 22.02 6.59 1.69
CA ALA A 213 23.32 7.24 1.47
C ALA A 213 24.06 6.67 0.25
N GLU A 214 24.04 5.34 0.09
CA GLU A 214 24.62 4.66 -1.07
C GLU A 214 23.89 5.02 -2.37
N LEU A 215 22.54 5.08 -2.33
CA LEU A 215 21.75 5.53 -3.47
C LEU A 215 22.10 6.95 -3.90
N ILE A 216 22.23 7.89 -2.95
CA ILE A 216 22.58 9.28 -3.26
C ILE A 216 23.94 9.35 -3.96
N LYS A 217 24.92 8.54 -3.55
CA LYS A 217 26.22 8.47 -4.24
C LYS A 217 26.08 8.05 -5.70
N MET A 218 25.34 6.97 -5.98
CA MET A 218 25.11 6.52 -7.37
C MET A 218 24.35 7.56 -8.21
N VAL A 219 23.39 8.26 -7.61
CA VAL A 219 22.61 9.31 -8.28
C VAL A 219 23.49 10.52 -8.61
N ASN A 220 24.37 10.92 -7.69
CA ASN A 220 25.34 11.99 -7.96
C ASN A 220 26.30 11.61 -9.09
N GLU A 221 26.84 10.39 -9.08
CA GLU A 221 27.69 9.90 -10.17
C GLU A 221 26.98 9.92 -11.53
N LEU A 222 25.68 9.58 -11.58
CA LEU A 222 24.87 9.67 -12.79
C LEU A 222 24.68 11.14 -13.22
N ASN A 223 24.33 12.03 -12.30
CA ASN A 223 24.13 13.45 -12.58
C ASN A 223 25.44 14.09 -13.10
N ASP A 224 26.57 13.82 -12.45
CA ASP A 224 27.90 14.33 -12.83
C ASP A 224 28.27 13.91 -14.25
N LYS A 225 28.05 12.63 -14.60
CA LYS A 225 28.30 12.10 -15.97
C LYS A 225 27.45 12.78 -17.04
N THR A 226 26.27 13.28 -16.68
CA THR A 226 25.33 13.90 -17.61
C THR A 226 25.42 15.43 -17.64
N GLY A 227 26.18 16.03 -16.71
CA GLY A 227 26.32 17.47 -16.58
C GLY A 227 25.04 18.21 -16.13
N ARG A 228 23.99 17.49 -15.70
CA ARG A 228 22.73 18.06 -15.21
C ARG A 228 22.04 17.15 -14.19
N THR A 229 21.05 17.68 -13.48
CA THR A 229 20.25 16.89 -12.53
C THR A 229 19.20 16.02 -13.25
N VAL A 230 19.55 14.77 -13.56
CA VAL A 230 18.68 13.79 -14.22
C VAL A 230 17.96 12.86 -13.24
N CYS A 231 18.47 12.74 -12.02
CA CYS A 231 17.85 11.93 -10.98
C CYS A 231 17.93 12.61 -9.61
N ASN A 232 16.82 12.55 -8.87
CA ASN A 232 16.67 13.13 -7.54
C ASN A 232 16.19 12.08 -6.54
N VAL A 233 16.83 12.01 -5.36
CA VAL A 233 16.36 11.21 -4.23
C VAL A 233 15.68 12.16 -3.24
N LEU A 234 14.36 12.23 -3.30
CA LEU A 234 13.56 13.14 -2.45
C LEU A 234 13.54 12.69 -0.99
N GLY A 235 13.84 11.42 -0.73
CA GLY A 235 13.77 10.85 0.60
C GLY A 235 12.33 10.55 1.02
N TYR A 236 12.10 10.57 2.33
CA TYR A 236 10.77 10.37 2.88
C TYR A 236 9.85 11.55 2.51
N SER A 237 8.65 11.25 1.99
CA SER A 237 7.59 12.23 1.79
C SER A 237 6.33 11.86 2.58
N ASN A 238 5.71 12.85 3.22
CA ASN A 238 4.41 12.73 3.86
C ASN A 238 3.27 12.52 2.85
N SER A 239 3.46 12.98 1.62
CA SER A 239 2.52 12.82 0.52
C SER A 239 3.31 12.61 -0.78
N VAL A 240 3.14 11.45 -1.40
CA VAL A 240 3.73 11.19 -2.72
C VAL A 240 2.94 11.87 -3.83
N THR A 241 1.70 12.30 -3.54
CA THR A 241 0.73 12.85 -4.48
C THR A 241 1.31 13.97 -5.34
N THR A 242 2.04 14.93 -4.75
CA THR A 242 2.63 16.05 -5.49
C THR A 242 3.62 15.57 -6.57
N SER A 243 4.49 14.62 -6.26
CA SER A 243 5.40 14.04 -7.24
C SER A 243 4.68 13.18 -8.28
N LEU A 244 3.64 12.44 -7.87
CA LEU A 244 2.83 11.65 -8.80
C LEU A 244 2.09 12.54 -9.80
N HIS A 245 1.50 13.66 -9.37
CA HIS A 245 0.73 14.57 -10.25
C HIS A 245 1.51 15.09 -11.47
N SER A 246 2.83 15.20 -11.34
CA SER A 246 3.71 15.67 -12.41
C SER A 246 4.40 14.53 -13.15
N ALA A 247 4.19 13.27 -12.77
CA ALA A 247 4.83 12.13 -13.41
C ALA A 247 4.21 11.86 -14.80
N SER A 248 5.06 11.64 -15.80
CA SER A 248 4.65 11.00 -17.05
C SER A 248 4.45 9.50 -16.85
N ILE A 249 5.28 8.87 -16.01
CA ILE A 249 5.19 7.44 -15.71
C ILE A 249 5.46 7.21 -14.23
N VAL A 250 4.68 6.33 -13.61
CA VAL A 250 4.95 5.80 -12.28
C VAL A 250 5.44 4.35 -12.39
N LEU A 251 6.61 4.10 -11.82
CA LEU A 251 7.15 2.77 -11.61
C LEU A 251 6.79 2.34 -10.19
N GLY A 252 6.07 1.23 -10.03
CA GLY A 252 5.73 0.78 -8.68
C GLY A 252 4.75 -0.38 -8.65
N VAL A 253 4.39 -0.81 -7.44
CA VAL A 253 3.51 -1.96 -7.23
C VAL A 253 2.57 -1.77 -6.06
N GLY A 254 1.49 -2.56 -6.01
CA GLY A 254 0.51 -2.52 -4.93
C GLY A 254 -0.09 -1.13 -4.79
N ARG A 255 0.06 -0.54 -3.60
CA ARG A 255 -0.60 0.73 -3.26
C ARG A 255 -0.18 1.91 -4.13
N VAL A 256 1.11 2.10 -4.42
CA VAL A 256 1.54 3.24 -5.26
C VAL A 256 1.05 3.10 -6.70
N ALA A 257 1.01 1.86 -7.23
CA ALA A 257 0.46 1.61 -8.56
C ALA A 257 -1.02 1.99 -8.59
N LEU A 258 -1.77 1.60 -7.56
CA LEU A 258 -3.19 1.96 -7.43
C LEU A 258 -3.41 3.48 -7.25
N GLU A 259 -2.58 4.15 -6.45
CA GLU A 259 -2.62 5.61 -6.29
C GLU A 259 -2.39 6.31 -7.64
N ALA A 260 -1.40 5.87 -8.41
CA ALA A 260 -1.12 6.44 -9.73
C ALA A 260 -2.23 6.17 -10.76
N ILE A 261 -2.78 4.95 -10.80
CA ILE A 261 -3.94 4.63 -11.66
C ILE A 261 -5.13 5.52 -11.32
N SER A 262 -5.39 5.75 -10.03
CA SER A 262 -6.50 6.60 -9.58
C SER A 262 -6.34 8.09 -9.93
N MET A 263 -5.12 8.50 -10.26
CA MET A 263 -4.82 9.84 -10.78
C MET A 263 -4.85 9.88 -12.32
N GLY A 264 -5.05 8.73 -13.00
CA GLY A 264 -5.00 8.65 -14.45
C GLY A 264 -3.57 8.74 -15.02
N ILE A 265 -2.57 8.28 -14.25
CA ILE A 265 -1.16 8.31 -14.65
C ILE A 265 -0.75 6.93 -15.21
N PRO A 266 0.02 6.86 -16.32
CA PRO A 266 0.58 5.61 -16.81
C PRO A 266 1.44 4.90 -15.76
N VAL A 267 1.21 3.60 -15.58
CA VAL A 267 1.93 2.79 -14.59
C VAL A 267 2.63 1.61 -15.24
N ILE A 268 3.89 1.42 -14.87
CA ILE A 268 4.61 0.16 -15.09
C ILE A 268 4.71 -0.57 -13.75
N SER A 269 4.10 -1.75 -13.67
CA SER A 269 4.17 -2.60 -12.49
C SER A 269 5.56 -3.25 -12.38
N VAL A 270 6.41 -2.71 -11.52
CA VAL A 270 7.78 -3.21 -11.34
C VAL A 270 8.30 -3.05 -9.91
N ASN A 271 8.97 -4.09 -9.43
CA ASN A 271 9.75 -4.07 -8.19
C ASN A 271 11.06 -4.86 -8.38
N SER A 272 11.87 -5.00 -7.33
CA SER A 272 13.17 -5.70 -7.41
C SER A 272 13.12 -7.19 -7.74
N LYS A 273 11.93 -7.79 -7.81
CA LYS A 273 11.74 -9.22 -8.08
C LYS A 273 10.93 -9.49 -9.34
N ARG A 274 10.04 -8.57 -9.73
CA ARG A 274 9.01 -8.79 -10.74
C ARG A 274 8.83 -7.57 -11.63
N PHE A 275 8.70 -7.81 -12.93
CA PHE A 275 8.29 -6.84 -13.94
C PHE A 275 7.00 -7.35 -14.60
N SER A 276 5.85 -6.82 -14.17
CA SER A 276 4.53 -7.22 -14.70
C SER A 276 4.13 -6.42 -15.95
N GLY A 277 4.98 -5.48 -16.39
CA GLY A 277 4.74 -4.67 -17.59
C GLY A 277 3.91 -3.41 -17.35
N ILE A 278 3.50 -2.78 -18.45
CA ILE A 278 2.60 -1.62 -18.47
C ILE A 278 1.21 -2.10 -18.03
N ILE A 279 0.58 -1.37 -17.12
CA ILE A 279 -0.82 -1.62 -16.75
C ILE A 279 -1.72 -0.99 -17.81
N SER A 280 -2.56 -1.82 -18.43
CA SER A 280 -3.42 -1.48 -19.55
C SER A 280 -4.84 -2.00 -19.31
N ALA A 281 -5.80 -1.57 -20.12
CA ALA A 281 -7.17 -2.07 -20.04
C ALA A 281 -7.25 -3.59 -20.23
N SER A 282 -6.35 -4.17 -21.03
CA SER A 282 -6.30 -5.59 -21.36
C SER A 282 -5.79 -6.48 -20.22
N ASN A 283 -4.98 -5.95 -19.28
CA ASN A 283 -4.42 -6.74 -18.18
C ASN A 283 -4.91 -6.30 -16.78
N TYR A 284 -5.73 -5.26 -16.71
CA TYR A 284 -6.18 -4.65 -15.45
C TYR A 284 -6.81 -5.66 -14.48
N GLU A 285 -7.71 -6.54 -14.95
CA GLU A 285 -8.36 -7.53 -14.07
C GLU A 285 -7.37 -8.55 -13.48
N GLN A 286 -6.42 -9.02 -14.29
CA GLN A 286 -5.38 -9.95 -13.85
C GLN A 286 -4.44 -9.30 -12.82
N ILE A 287 -4.03 -8.05 -13.07
CA ILE A 287 -3.12 -7.36 -12.16
C ILE A 287 -3.84 -6.95 -10.87
N LYS A 288 -5.13 -6.56 -10.94
CA LYS A 288 -6.00 -6.35 -9.77
C LYS A 288 -6.10 -7.60 -8.91
N PHE A 289 -6.36 -8.76 -9.51
CA PHE A 289 -6.45 -10.05 -8.80
C PHE A 289 -5.20 -10.32 -7.94
N THR A 290 -4.02 -9.95 -8.45
CA THR A 290 -2.72 -10.15 -7.82
C THR A 290 -2.23 -8.97 -6.96
N ASN A 291 -3.10 -7.99 -6.66
CA ASN A 291 -2.73 -6.77 -5.91
C ASN A 291 -1.60 -6.00 -6.58
N PHE A 292 -1.70 -5.84 -7.90
CA PHE A 292 -0.79 -5.11 -8.76
C PHE A 292 0.65 -5.64 -8.79
N ILE A 293 0.82 -6.94 -8.53
CA ILE A 293 2.10 -7.67 -8.59
C ILE A 293 1.87 -9.05 -9.19
N ASP A 294 2.24 -9.26 -10.44
CA ASP A 294 2.21 -10.62 -10.98
C ASP A 294 3.34 -11.46 -10.37
N SER A 295 2.95 -12.45 -9.56
CA SER A 295 3.87 -13.38 -8.91
C SER A 295 4.63 -14.29 -9.88
N ALA A 296 4.11 -14.49 -11.10
CA ALA A 296 4.71 -15.29 -12.17
C ALA A 296 5.62 -14.46 -13.10
N ALA A 297 5.53 -13.12 -13.03
CA ALA A 297 6.30 -12.24 -13.90
C ALA A 297 7.83 -12.46 -13.79
N PRO A 298 8.58 -12.21 -14.88
CA PRO A 298 10.04 -12.32 -14.87
C PRO A 298 10.65 -11.26 -13.95
N LYS A 299 11.94 -11.45 -13.60
CA LYS A 299 12.72 -10.40 -12.94
C LYS A 299 12.87 -9.19 -13.87
N PRO A 300 12.95 -7.97 -13.33
CA PRO A 300 13.24 -6.79 -14.14
C PRO A 300 14.62 -6.96 -14.82
N LYS A 301 14.68 -6.56 -16.09
CA LYS A 301 15.90 -6.46 -16.89
C LYS A 301 15.93 -5.08 -17.53
N ALA A 302 17.11 -4.49 -17.70
CA ALA A 302 17.25 -3.13 -18.25
C ALA A 302 16.54 -3.01 -19.60
N LEU A 303 16.78 -3.94 -20.53
CA LEU A 303 16.16 -3.93 -21.86
C LEU A 303 14.62 -3.90 -21.79
N LEU A 304 14.00 -4.76 -20.99
CA LEU A 304 12.54 -4.84 -20.88
C LEU A 304 11.95 -3.54 -20.32
N LEU A 305 12.58 -3.00 -19.28
CA LEU A 305 12.10 -1.80 -18.61
C LEU A 305 12.29 -0.56 -19.48
N THR A 306 13.47 -0.42 -20.09
CA THR A 306 13.76 0.66 -21.05
C THR A 306 12.75 0.62 -22.20
N SER A 307 12.53 -0.54 -22.83
CA SER A 307 11.56 -0.66 -23.94
C SER A 307 10.13 -0.28 -23.53
N ALA A 308 9.68 -0.69 -22.33
CA ALA A 308 8.36 -0.32 -21.83
C ALA A 308 8.23 1.19 -21.58
N ILE A 309 9.25 1.81 -20.98
CA ILE A 309 9.29 3.27 -20.75
C ILE A 309 9.30 4.02 -22.10
N LYS A 310 10.15 3.60 -23.04
CA LYS A 310 10.21 4.19 -24.38
C LYS A 310 8.87 4.10 -25.10
N ASN A 311 8.17 2.97 -25.00
CA ASN A 311 6.83 2.81 -25.58
C ASN A 311 5.85 3.86 -25.04
N ILE A 312 5.77 4.03 -23.71
CA ILE A 312 4.89 5.05 -23.13
C ILE A 312 5.32 6.46 -23.55
N PHE A 313 6.63 6.76 -23.55
CA PHE A 313 7.13 8.08 -23.96
C PHE A 313 6.82 8.41 -25.42
N THR A 314 6.99 7.45 -26.34
CA THR A 314 6.66 7.63 -27.76
C THR A 314 5.15 7.76 -27.98
N ASN A 315 4.34 7.01 -27.23
CA ASN A 315 2.89 6.95 -27.39
C ASN A 315 2.13 7.65 -26.25
N PHE A 316 2.69 8.73 -25.71
CA PHE A 316 2.20 9.33 -24.46
C PHE A 316 0.73 9.75 -24.48
N PRO A 317 0.18 10.36 -25.55
CA PRO A 317 -1.24 10.69 -25.63
C PRO A 317 -2.15 9.46 -25.51
N LEU A 318 -1.77 8.33 -26.12
CA LEU A 318 -2.51 7.08 -26.04
C LEU A 318 -2.43 6.48 -24.63
N ALA A 319 -1.24 6.48 -24.02
CA ALA A 319 -1.02 6.00 -22.66
C ALA A 319 -1.83 6.79 -21.63
N ILE A 320 -1.92 8.11 -21.78
CA ILE A 320 -2.74 8.98 -20.91
C ILE A 320 -4.23 8.69 -21.11
N ASN A 321 -4.70 8.54 -22.35
CA ASN A 321 -6.10 8.21 -22.62
C ASN A 321 -6.49 6.86 -22.00
N GLU A 322 -5.62 5.85 -22.13
CA GLU A 322 -5.83 4.56 -21.47
C GLU A 322 -5.83 4.69 -19.94
N SER A 323 -4.91 5.46 -19.38
CA SER A 323 -4.83 5.68 -17.93
C SER A 323 -6.07 6.38 -17.37
N ARG A 324 -6.71 7.28 -18.13
CA ARG A 324 -8.02 7.87 -17.76
C ARG A 324 -9.13 6.82 -17.71
N MET A 325 -9.18 5.88 -18.66
CA MET A 325 -10.14 4.77 -18.59
C MET A 325 -9.87 3.88 -17.37
N LEU A 326 -8.60 3.63 -17.04
CA LEU A 326 -8.24 2.85 -15.86
C LEU A 326 -8.57 3.57 -14.55
N LYS A 327 -8.50 4.91 -14.52
CA LYS A 327 -8.94 5.72 -13.37
C LYS A 327 -10.40 5.43 -13.00
N GLU A 328 -11.30 5.42 -13.98
CA GLU A 328 -12.72 5.11 -13.76
C GLU A 328 -12.92 3.69 -13.22
N LYS A 329 -12.19 2.71 -13.76
CA LYS A 329 -12.22 1.32 -13.26
C LYS A 329 -11.71 1.25 -11.82
N ALA A 330 -10.61 1.92 -11.52
CA ALA A 330 -10.05 1.97 -10.17
C ALA A 330 -10.97 2.68 -9.19
N HIS A 331 -11.73 3.69 -9.62
CA HIS A 331 -12.73 4.34 -8.80
C HIS A 331 -13.83 3.39 -8.33
N ASN A 332 -14.36 2.60 -9.26
CA ASN A 332 -15.40 1.62 -8.94
C ASN A 332 -14.89 0.46 -8.08
N ASP A 333 -13.63 0.05 -8.28
CA ASP A 333 -13.06 -1.09 -7.57
C ASP A 333 -12.46 -0.76 -6.19
N PHE A 334 -11.98 0.49 -5.98
CA PHE A 334 -11.10 0.82 -4.86
C PHE A 334 -11.40 2.13 -4.15
N SER A 335 -12.46 2.87 -4.51
CA SER A 335 -12.81 4.11 -3.82
C SER A 335 -12.95 3.90 -2.30
N MET A 336 -12.44 4.86 -1.53
CA MET A 336 -12.53 4.81 -0.06
C MET A 336 -13.98 4.67 0.41
N ASP A 337 -14.93 5.36 -0.22
CA ASP A 337 -16.35 5.25 0.11
C ASP A 337 -16.90 3.83 -0.09
N MET A 338 -16.56 3.17 -1.21
CA MET A 338 -16.95 1.77 -1.45
C MET A 338 -16.38 0.86 -0.34
N VAL A 339 -15.10 1.01 -0.02
CA VAL A 339 -14.44 0.21 1.04
C VAL A 339 -15.08 0.45 2.40
N ILE A 340 -15.36 1.70 2.76
CA ILE A 340 -16.01 2.03 4.04
C ILE A 340 -17.41 1.44 4.12
N ASN A 341 -18.20 1.52 3.04
CA ASN A 341 -19.54 0.93 3.02
C ASN A 341 -19.50 -0.58 3.25
N GLN A 342 -18.58 -1.29 2.58
CA GLN A 342 -18.38 -2.74 2.78
C GLN A 342 -17.92 -3.06 4.22
N LEU A 343 -17.00 -2.26 4.78
CA LEU A 343 -16.54 -2.42 6.16
C LEU A 343 -17.67 -2.23 7.16
N VAL A 344 -18.45 -1.16 7.03
CA VAL A 344 -19.59 -0.86 7.92
C VAL A 344 -20.62 -1.99 7.86
N GLN A 345 -20.98 -2.47 6.67
CA GLN A 345 -21.87 -3.61 6.51
C GLN A 345 -21.32 -4.87 7.19
N LEU A 346 -20.02 -5.12 7.11
CA LEU A 346 -19.37 -6.26 7.78
C LEU A 346 -19.35 -6.10 9.33
N TYR A 347 -19.30 -4.86 9.81
CA TYR A 347 -19.32 -4.53 11.23
C TYR A 347 -20.71 -4.76 11.83
N THR A 348 -21.77 -4.48 11.08
CA THR A 348 -23.17 -4.65 11.50
C THR A 348 -23.72 -6.05 11.29
N ASN A 349 -23.37 -6.71 10.18
CA ASN A 349 -23.94 -8.00 9.80
C ASN A 349 -23.15 -9.12 10.50
N GLY A 350 -23.61 -9.48 11.70
CA GLY A 350 -22.91 -10.36 12.60
C GLY A 350 -23.69 -11.53 13.12
#